data_AF-A0A9D5V0Z7-F1
#
_entry.id   AF-A0A9D5V0Z7-F1
#
_cell.length_a   1.000
_cell.length_b   1.000
_cell.length_c   1.000
_cell.angle_alpha   90.00
_cell.angle_beta   90.00
_cell.angle_gamma   90.00
#
_symmetry.space_group_name_H-M   'P 1'
#
loop_
_entity.id
_entity.type
_entity.pdbx_description
1 polymer ?
#
loop_
_entity_poly.entity_id
_entity_poly.type
_entity_poly.pdbx_seq_one_letter_code
_entity_poly.pdbx_strand_id
1 'polypeptide(L)'
;MGTPKDLNNPGVYAEALYQAAKMGEATALARWLADDPEADHGPFWKWYLHFAERLIDMVPEPERGFVVRDRRTSQPPRIGRNDACPCGSGKKFKQCHLGQENTVAWKLGSPTPVIRAMATARLIHECPPETLDQVPRDKASAMVLTEMAATYHGHGFLNDALELLSSVLAGDRDDPYLLWDYWIARNAEWLVEAGREKEGEQFLLDEYDHPRRVEQWQVAQKLAAFYIDLGDTENADTWVNTAMEGNAENPFNHYLKGMLLHHIESWDEAIAAYHRAEELMAGFRDDEKMYMNQLVTESLTRAENRQPLEDEDEESVDGTPARDSTP
;
A
#
# COMPACT_ATOMS: atom_id res chain seq x y z
N MET A 1 11.15 20.49 26.20
CA MET A 1 11.54 20.64 24.78
C MET A 1 11.51 19.26 24.17
N GLY A 2 10.58 19.03 23.23
CA GLY A 2 10.54 17.79 22.46
C GLY A 2 11.61 17.75 21.38
N THR A 3 11.57 16.72 20.53
CA THR A 3 12.51 16.53 19.43
C THR A 3 11.87 16.98 18.12
N PRO A 4 12.40 18.03 17.46
CA PRO A 4 11.86 18.50 16.19
C PRO A 4 11.77 17.39 15.14
N LYS A 5 10.71 17.43 14.33
CA LYS A 5 10.47 16.42 13.28
C LYS A 5 11.48 16.60 12.14
N ASP A 6 12.26 15.55 11.83
CA ASP A 6 13.25 15.58 10.74
C ASP A 6 12.57 15.39 9.39
N LEU A 7 12.33 16.49 8.68
CA LEU A 7 11.69 16.48 7.36
C LEU A 7 12.60 15.94 6.23
N ASN A 8 13.84 15.52 6.53
CA ASN A 8 14.63 14.72 5.58
C ASN A 8 14.22 13.24 5.59
N ASN A 9 13.45 12.79 6.57
CA ASN A 9 12.91 11.44 6.60
C ASN A 9 11.60 11.40 5.77
N PRO A 10 11.50 10.58 4.71
CA PRO A 10 10.31 10.51 3.86
C PRO A 10 9.02 10.20 4.62
N GLY A 11 9.08 9.31 5.62
CA GLY A 11 7.92 8.97 6.45
C GLY A 11 7.47 10.14 7.33
N VAL A 12 8.42 10.89 7.90
CA VAL A 12 8.10 12.10 8.68
C VAL A 12 7.55 13.21 7.79
N TYR A 13 8.05 13.35 6.56
CA TYR A 13 7.50 14.31 5.59
C TYR A 13 6.07 13.91 5.21
N ALA A 14 5.83 12.64 4.85
CA ALA A 14 4.49 12.15 4.52
C ALA A 14 3.52 12.37 5.68
N GLU A 15 3.96 12.11 6.92
CA GLU A 15 3.20 12.42 8.12
C GLU A 15 2.90 13.92 8.26
N ALA A 16 3.88 14.78 7.97
CA ALA A 16 3.67 16.22 8.04
C ALA A 16 2.65 16.74 7.02
N LEU A 17 2.59 16.16 5.81
CA LEU A 17 1.55 16.46 4.81
C LEU A 17 0.17 16.00 5.28
N TYR A 18 0.09 14.80 5.86
CA TYR A 18 -1.13 14.28 6.45
C TYR A 18 -1.63 15.18 7.61
N GLN A 19 -0.75 15.57 8.53
CA GLN A 19 -1.09 16.50 9.62
C GLN A 19 -1.49 17.89 9.09
N ALA A 20 -0.89 18.35 7.99
CA ALA A 20 -1.27 19.61 7.35
C ALA A 20 -2.72 19.57 6.84
N ALA A 21 -3.14 18.47 6.23
CA ALA A 21 -4.52 18.28 5.78
C ALA A 21 -5.50 18.27 6.95
N LYS A 22 -5.14 17.60 8.05
CA LYS A 22 -5.99 17.45 9.24
C LYS A 22 -6.13 18.74 10.05
N MET A 23 -5.03 19.48 10.23
CA MET A 23 -5.02 20.67 11.08
C MET A 23 -5.51 21.93 10.35
N GLY A 24 -5.14 22.11 9.08
CA GLY A 24 -5.48 23.31 8.30
C GLY A 24 -4.92 24.64 8.82
N GLU A 25 -4.25 24.67 9.98
CA GLU A 25 -3.71 25.86 10.63
C GLU A 25 -2.19 25.80 10.75
N ALA A 26 -1.50 26.78 10.13
CA ALA A 26 -0.03 26.79 10.04
C ALA A 26 0.66 26.89 11.41
N THR A 27 0.07 27.60 12.37
CA THR A 27 0.61 27.76 13.74
C THR A 27 0.57 26.45 14.52
N ALA A 28 -0.53 25.70 14.44
CA ALA A 28 -0.69 24.40 15.08
C ALA A 28 0.30 23.38 14.48
N LEU A 29 0.39 23.33 13.15
CA LEU A 29 1.32 22.46 12.45
C LEU A 29 2.79 22.84 12.75
N ALA A 30 3.11 24.13 12.85
CA ALA A 30 4.44 24.60 13.21
C ALA A 30 4.87 24.15 14.61
N ARG A 31 3.96 24.16 15.59
CA ARG A 31 4.22 23.60 16.94
C ARG A 31 4.43 22.10 16.89
N TRP A 32 3.66 21.38 16.08
CA TRP A 32 3.83 19.94 15.87
C TRP A 32 5.19 19.60 15.25
N LEU A 33 5.63 20.37 14.23
CA LEU A 33 6.95 20.24 13.62
C LEU A 33 8.08 20.50 14.62
N ALA A 34 7.89 21.47 15.51
CA ALA A 34 8.85 21.78 16.56
C ALA A 34 8.86 20.73 17.70
N ASP A 35 7.81 19.92 17.82
CA ASP A 35 7.54 19.06 18.97
C ASP A 35 7.55 19.85 20.29
N ASP A 36 7.04 21.09 20.24
CA ASP A 36 7.07 22.03 21.37
C ASP A 36 5.86 22.99 21.33
N PRO A 37 5.00 23.00 22.36
CA PRO A 37 3.85 23.91 22.41
C PRO A 37 4.24 25.39 22.54
N GLU A 38 5.43 25.70 23.10
CA GLU A 38 5.95 27.06 23.29
C GLU A 38 6.97 27.47 22.20
N ALA A 39 6.95 26.75 21.06
CA ALA A 39 7.87 26.96 19.95
C ALA A 39 7.82 28.38 19.37
N ASP A 40 6.75 29.15 19.61
CA ASP A 40 6.55 30.50 19.08
C ASP A 40 7.53 31.53 19.64
N HIS A 41 8.19 31.23 20.75
CA HIS A 41 9.26 32.03 21.31
C HIS A 41 10.66 31.55 20.89
N GLY A 42 10.73 30.45 20.14
CA GLY A 42 11.97 29.81 19.71
C GLY A 42 12.64 30.50 18.50
N PRO A 43 13.97 30.34 18.33
CA PRO A 43 14.72 30.94 17.23
C PRO A 43 14.33 30.40 15.84
N PHE A 44 13.68 29.22 15.80
CA PHE A 44 13.23 28.56 14.57
C PHE A 44 11.74 28.75 14.28
N TRP A 45 10.99 29.51 15.08
CA TRP A 45 9.54 29.68 14.90
C TRP A 45 9.15 30.10 13.47
N LYS A 46 9.83 31.11 12.93
CA LYS A 46 9.58 31.60 11.56
C LYS A 46 9.83 30.53 10.50
N TRP A 47 10.74 29.59 10.77
CA TRP A 47 11.01 28.47 9.88
C TRP A 47 9.93 27.40 9.98
N TYR A 48 9.49 27.04 11.18
CA TYR A 48 8.40 26.08 11.35
C TYR A 48 7.10 26.59 10.75
N LEU A 49 6.78 27.89 10.91
CA LEU A 49 5.65 28.53 10.22
C LEU A 49 5.78 28.44 8.71
N HIS A 50 6.96 28.76 8.17
CA HIS A 50 7.20 28.66 6.73
C HIS A 50 7.01 27.23 6.21
N PHE A 51 7.51 26.22 6.92
CA PHE A 51 7.31 24.82 6.54
C PHE A 51 5.85 24.41 6.63
N ALA A 52 5.15 24.83 7.68
CA ALA A 52 3.73 24.55 7.85
C ALA A 52 2.90 25.15 6.71
N GLU A 53 3.13 26.42 6.34
CA GLU A 53 2.49 27.06 5.18
C GLU A 53 2.76 26.28 3.89
N ARG A 54 4.01 25.88 3.66
CA ARG A 54 4.41 25.09 2.49
C ARG A 54 3.70 23.74 2.45
N LEU A 55 3.63 23.04 3.57
CA LEU A 55 2.97 21.73 3.67
C LEU A 55 1.46 21.87 3.40
N ILE A 56 0.80 22.87 3.98
CA ILE A 56 -0.62 23.16 3.76
C ILE A 56 -0.91 23.44 2.29
N ASP A 57 -0.07 24.25 1.63
CA ASP A 57 -0.20 24.52 0.19
C ASP A 57 -0.06 23.24 -0.65
N MET A 58 0.70 22.25 -0.16
CA MET A 58 1.01 21.01 -0.88
C MET A 58 0.13 19.82 -0.48
N VAL A 59 -0.95 20.03 0.27
CA VAL A 59 -1.87 18.96 0.68
C VAL A 59 -2.56 18.32 -0.54
N PRO A 60 -2.60 16.98 -0.63
CA PRO A 60 -3.52 16.25 -1.52
C PRO A 60 -4.97 16.46 -1.08
N GLU A 61 -5.77 17.15 -1.89
CA GLU A 61 -7.18 17.51 -1.57
C GLU A 61 -8.18 16.55 -2.26
N PRO A 62 -9.16 15.95 -1.54
CA PRO A 62 -10.15 15.04 -2.12
C PRO A 62 -10.94 15.64 -3.28
N GLU A 63 -11.35 16.91 -3.18
CA GLU A 63 -12.17 17.63 -4.18
C GLU A 63 -11.44 17.81 -5.53
N ARG A 64 -10.16 17.43 -5.57
CA ARG A 64 -9.29 17.57 -6.72
C ARG A 64 -8.68 16.24 -7.19
N GLY A 65 -9.17 15.11 -6.68
CA GLY A 65 -8.59 13.81 -7.01
C GLY A 65 -7.26 13.56 -6.30
N PHE A 66 -7.07 14.17 -5.12
CA PHE A 66 -5.81 14.16 -4.37
C PHE A 66 -4.61 14.74 -5.15
N VAL A 67 -4.86 15.60 -6.13
CA VAL A 67 -3.82 16.30 -6.88
C VAL A 67 -3.33 17.53 -6.13
N VAL A 68 -2.04 17.59 -5.84
CA VAL A 68 -1.38 18.70 -5.15
C VAL A 68 -1.41 20.00 -5.98
N ARG A 69 -1.58 21.16 -5.33
CA ARG A 69 -1.37 22.49 -5.93
C ARG A 69 0.03 22.98 -5.54
N ASP A 70 0.94 23.18 -6.49
CA ASP A 70 2.18 23.92 -6.16
C ASP A 70 1.89 25.42 -6.26
N ARG A 71 1.42 26.02 -5.15
CA ARG A 71 1.27 27.48 -5.05
C ARG A 71 2.63 28.12 -4.83
N ARG A 72 2.82 29.31 -5.38
CA ARG A 72 4.05 30.09 -5.20
C ARG A 72 4.10 30.64 -3.78
N THR A 73 4.82 29.96 -2.89
CA THR A 73 4.97 30.37 -1.49
C THR A 73 5.86 31.61 -1.34
N SER A 74 5.80 32.21 -0.15
CA SER A 74 6.74 33.22 0.31
C SER A 74 8.20 32.71 0.29
N GLN A 75 9.16 33.64 0.21
CA GLN A 75 10.58 33.31 0.26
C GLN A 75 10.92 32.75 1.66
N PRO A 76 11.74 31.69 1.75
CA PRO A 76 12.14 31.14 3.04
C PRO A 76 12.87 32.20 3.89
N PRO A 77 12.75 32.14 5.23
CA PRO A 77 13.55 32.98 6.13
C PRO A 77 15.05 32.87 5.85
N ARG A 78 15.85 33.86 6.27
CA ARG A 78 17.31 33.80 6.11
C ARG A 78 17.92 32.91 7.19
N ILE A 79 18.94 32.13 6.81
CA ILE A 79 19.73 31.31 7.74
C ILE A 79 21.22 31.34 7.40
N GLY A 80 22.07 31.37 8.43
CA GLY A 80 23.51 31.27 8.29
C GLY A 80 23.97 29.84 7.98
N ARG A 81 25.03 29.72 7.16
CA ARG A 81 25.56 28.41 6.74
C ARG A 81 25.98 27.49 7.89
N ASN A 82 26.43 28.06 9.01
CA ASN A 82 26.90 27.31 10.17
C ASN A 82 25.85 27.17 11.28
N ASP A 83 24.67 27.77 11.11
CA ASP A 83 23.59 27.70 12.09
C ASP A 83 22.99 26.29 12.11
N ALA A 84 22.31 25.93 13.21
CA ALA A 84 21.57 24.68 13.29
C ALA A 84 20.44 24.67 12.24
N CYS A 85 20.25 23.52 11.60
CA CYS A 85 19.35 23.39 10.47
C CYS A 85 17.88 23.32 10.94
N PRO A 86 16.98 24.14 10.40
CA PRO A 86 15.60 24.24 10.88
C PRO A 86 14.74 23.02 10.51
N CYS A 87 15.18 22.17 9.58
CA CYS A 87 14.43 21.00 9.12
C CYS A 87 14.30 19.85 10.15
N GLY A 88 14.79 20.04 11.38
CA GLY A 88 14.72 19.06 12.46
C GLY A 88 15.86 18.03 12.52
N SER A 89 16.74 17.97 11.51
CA SER A 89 17.84 16.99 11.47
C SER A 89 18.92 17.11 12.55
N GLY A 90 18.95 18.21 13.32
CA GLY A 90 20.00 18.51 14.31
C GLY A 90 21.39 18.83 13.73
N LYS A 91 21.58 18.80 12.41
CA LYS A 91 22.86 19.10 11.73
C LYS A 91 23.04 20.61 11.50
N LYS A 92 24.26 21.07 11.19
CA LYS A 92 24.47 22.43 10.68
C LYS A 92 23.85 22.58 9.29
N PHE A 93 23.32 23.75 8.96
CA PHE A 93 22.64 23.99 7.68
C PHE A 93 23.49 23.56 6.48
N LYS A 94 24.78 23.90 6.46
CA LYS A 94 25.68 23.50 5.37
C LYS A 94 25.91 22.00 5.23
N GLN A 95 25.84 21.26 6.33
CA GLN A 95 26.03 19.81 6.36
C GLN A 95 24.74 19.05 6.04
N CYS A 96 23.61 19.75 5.99
CA CYS A 96 22.30 19.17 5.68
C CYS A 96 21.85 19.51 4.24
N HIS A 97 21.81 20.80 3.89
CA HIS A 97 21.19 21.31 2.66
C HIS A 97 22.11 22.11 1.72
N LEU A 98 23.41 22.30 2.01
CA LEU A 98 24.36 22.98 1.09
C LEU A 98 25.47 22.08 0.53
N GLY A 99 25.36 20.77 0.69
CA GLY A 99 26.36 19.80 0.26
C GLY A 99 26.22 19.43 -1.23
N GLN A 100 26.98 20.15 -2.07
CA GLN A 100 27.23 20.01 -3.52
C GLN A 100 26.30 20.83 -4.45
N GLU A 101 26.95 21.75 -5.18
CA GLU A 101 26.48 22.80 -6.10
C GLU A 101 25.82 24.05 -5.48
N ASN A 102 26.34 25.22 -5.88
CA ASN A 102 26.10 26.57 -5.31
C ASN A 102 24.70 27.16 -5.60
N THR A 103 23.72 26.34 -5.91
CA THR A 103 22.31 26.73 -5.96
C THR A 103 21.57 25.95 -4.91
N VAL A 104 21.05 26.66 -3.90
CA VAL A 104 20.21 26.10 -2.84
C VAL A 104 18.87 25.66 -3.46
N ALA A 105 18.87 24.55 -4.20
CA ALA A 105 17.66 23.78 -4.44
C ALA A 105 17.28 23.22 -3.07
N TRP A 106 16.46 23.99 -2.37
CA TRP A 106 16.00 23.72 -1.02
C TRP A 106 15.40 22.31 -0.93
N LYS A 107 15.97 21.41 -0.11
CA LYS A 107 15.50 20.00 0.01
C LYS A 107 14.23 19.83 0.83
N LEU A 108 13.43 20.88 0.96
CA LEU A 108 12.03 20.75 1.35
C LEU A 108 11.12 21.10 0.17
N GLY A 109 11.66 21.08 -1.06
CA GLY A 109 10.92 21.27 -2.30
C GLY A 109 9.72 20.33 -2.44
N SER A 110 9.03 20.41 -3.58
CA SER A 110 7.81 19.65 -3.81
C SER A 110 8.04 18.17 -3.45
N PRO A 111 7.17 17.57 -2.60
CA PRO A 111 7.38 16.23 -2.06
C PRO A 111 7.62 15.25 -3.19
N THR A 112 8.53 14.29 -3.01
CA THR A 112 8.75 13.27 -4.04
C THR A 112 7.45 12.49 -4.31
N PRO A 113 7.28 11.88 -5.48
CA PRO A 113 6.12 11.05 -5.75
C PRO A 113 5.84 10.00 -4.65
N VAL A 114 6.89 9.37 -4.10
CA VAL A 114 6.77 8.40 -2.99
C VAL A 114 6.17 9.04 -1.73
N ILE A 115 6.70 10.21 -1.32
CA ILE A 115 6.16 10.95 -0.16
C ILE A 115 4.69 11.31 -0.39
N ARG A 116 4.33 11.71 -1.60
CA ARG A 116 2.93 12.01 -1.95
C ARG A 116 2.05 10.78 -1.89
N ALA A 117 2.49 9.65 -2.44
CA ALA A 117 1.74 8.40 -2.40
C ALA A 117 1.48 7.95 -0.95
N MET A 118 2.51 7.96 -0.09
CA MET A 118 2.38 7.62 1.33
C MET A 118 1.37 8.52 2.07
N ALA A 119 1.46 9.84 1.87
CA ALA A 119 0.53 10.78 2.51
C ALA A 119 -0.89 10.62 1.97
N THR A 120 -1.03 10.41 0.66
CA THR A 120 -2.33 10.29 -0.02
C THR A 120 -3.06 9.02 0.39
N ALA A 121 -2.39 7.86 0.40
CA ALA A 121 -2.96 6.60 0.85
C ALA A 121 -3.53 6.71 2.28
N ARG A 122 -2.73 7.30 3.19
CA ARG A 122 -3.20 7.54 4.56
C ARG A 122 -4.39 8.48 4.63
N LEU A 123 -4.40 9.57 3.86
CA LEU A 123 -5.54 10.49 3.82
C LEU A 123 -6.80 9.79 3.33
N ILE A 124 -6.69 8.95 2.29
CA ILE A 124 -7.82 8.20 1.74
C ILE A 124 -8.40 7.25 2.80
N HIS A 125 -7.56 6.49 3.49
CA HIS A 125 -8.00 5.52 4.51
C HIS A 125 -8.65 6.17 5.75
N GLU A 126 -8.42 7.46 5.98
CA GLU A 126 -9.06 8.22 7.05
C GLU A 126 -10.25 9.07 6.56
N CYS A 127 -10.50 9.13 5.24
CA CYS A 127 -11.65 9.84 4.70
C CYS A 127 -12.92 9.02 4.89
N PRO A 128 -14.03 9.66 5.31
CA PRO A 128 -15.31 8.98 5.31
C PRO A 128 -15.76 8.70 3.86
N PRO A 129 -16.50 7.61 3.62
CA PRO A 129 -17.00 7.23 2.30
C PRO A 129 -17.70 8.39 1.57
N GLU A 130 -18.48 9.21 2.26
CA GLU A 130 -19.21 10.36 1.68
C GLU A 130 -18.27 11.41 1.07
N THR A 131 -17.05 11.55 1.60
CA THR A 131 -16.02 12.42 1.03
C THR A 131 -15.40 11.77 -0.20
N LEU A 132 -15.15 10.45 -0.15
CA LEU A 132 -14.59 9.70 -1.27
C LEU A 132 -15.53 9.69 -2.48
N ASP A 133 -16.84 9.65 -2.25
CA ASP A 133 -17.87 9.72 -3.30
C ASP A 133 -17.77 11.00 -4.14
N GLN A 134 -17.29 12.09 -3.54
CA GLN A 134 -17.18 13.41 -4.19
C GLN A 134 -15.86 13.60 -4.95
N VAL A 135 -14.95 12.63 -4.88
CA VAL A 135 -13.65 12.73 -5.54
C VAL A 135 -13.81 12.64 -7.06
N PRO A 136 -13.29 13.60 -7.84
CA PRO A 136 -13.36 13.57 -9.30
C PRO A 136 -12.47 12.45 -9.87
N ARG A 137 -13.10 11.34 -10.25
CA ARG A 137 -12.43 10.11 -10.71
C ARG A 137 -11.57 10.32 -11.95
N ASP A 138 -11.98 11.23 -12.85
CA ASP A 138 -11.24 11.61 -14.06
C ASP A 138 -9.88 12.29 -13.77
N LYS A 139 -9.67 12.77 -12.55
CA LYS A 139 -8.44 13.45 -12.11
C LYS A 139 -7.60 12.61 -11.17
N ALA A 140 -8.17 11.55 -10.61
CA ALA A 140 -7.48 10.65 -9.69
C ALA A 140 -6.52 9.74 -10.47
N SER A 141 -5.35 9.45 -9.88
CA SER A 141 -4.44 8.45 -10.44
C SER A 141 -4.96 7.04 -10.15
N ALA A 142 -4.43 6.04 -10.87
CA ALA A 142 -4.75 4.63 -10.61
C ALA A 142 -4.49 4.26 -9.13
N MET A 143 -3.35 4.69 -8.57
CA MET A 143 -3.06 4.53 -7.14
C MET A 143 -4.14 5.13 -6.23
N VAL A 144 -4.62 6.35 -6.49
CA VAL A 144 -5.70 6.94 -5.69
C VAL A 144 -6.96 6.08 -5.77
N LEU A 145 -7.35 5.66 -6.98
CA LEU A 145 -8.56 4.87 -7.19
C LEU A 145 -8.49 3.49 -6.49
N THR A 146 -7.33 2.84 -6.46
CA THR A 146 -7.18 1.55 -5.77
C THR A 146 -7.20 1.69 -4.24
N GLU A 147 -6.56 2.73 -3.67
CA GLU A 147 -6.63 3.01 -2.23
C GLU A 147 -8.08 3.33 -1.81
N MET A 148 -8.82 4.05 -2.66
CA MET A 148 -10.25 4.28 -2.44
C MET A 148 -11.04 2.98 -2.51
N ALA A 149 -10.71 2.08 -3.43
CA ALA A 149 -11.36 0.77 -3.53
C ALA A 149 -11.14 -0.07 -2.27
N ALA A 150 -9.91 -0.11 -1.74
CA ALA A 150 -9.61 -0.76 -0.46
C ALA A 150 -10.34 -0.10 0.72
N THR A 151 -10.48 1.22 0.71
CA THR A 151 -11.25 1.92 1.75
C THR A 151 -12.74 1.56 1.67
N TYR A 152 -13.34 1.52 0.48
CA TYR A 152 -14.72 1.05 0.31
C TYR A 152 -14.90 -0.40 0.77
N HIS A 153 -13.98 -1.29 0.41
CA HIS A 153 -13.97 -2.68 0.86
C HIS A 153 -13.94 -2.78 2.39
N GLY A 154 -13.01 -2.07 3.05
CA GLY A 154 -12.88 -2.05 4.51
C GLY A 154 -14.11 -1.47 5.25
N HIS A 155 -14.96 -0.72 4.56
CA HIS A 155 -16.24 -0.22 5.08
C HIS A 155 -17.45 -1.10 4.71
N GLY A 156 -17.24 -2.23 4.04
CA GLY A 156 -18.29 -3.15 3.61
C GLY A 156 -19.02 -2.75 2.32
N PHE A 157 -18.52 -1.76 1.59
CA PHE A 157 -19.06 -1.34 0.29
C PHE A 157 -18.43 -2.14 -0.86
N LEU A 158 -18.64 -3.46 -0.83
CA LEU A 158 -17.96 -4.41 -1.71
C LEU A 158 -18.20 -4.14 -3.21
N ASN A 159 -19.43 -3.79 -3.59
CA ASN A 159 -19.75 -3.50 -5.00
C ASN A 159 -19.06 -2.22 -5.49
N ASP A 160 -19.03 -1.17 -4.67
CA ASP A 160 -18.35 0.09 -5.02
C ASP A 160 -16.83 -0.11 -5.14
N ALA A 161 -16.26 -0.95 -4.25
CA ALA A 161 -14.86 -1.34 -4.31
C ALA A 161 -14.54 -2.10 -5.60
N LEU A 162 -15.36 -3.09 -5.95
CA LEU A 162 -15.19 -3.91 -7.17
C LEU A 162 -15.35 -3.08 -8.45
N GLU A 163 -16.35 -2.20 -8.53
CA GLU A 163 -16.55 -1.32 -9.68
C GLU A 163 -15.30 -0.46 -9.91
N LEU A 164 -14.79 0.14 -8.84
CA LEU A 164 -13.64 1.02 -8.89
C LEU A 164 -12.37 0.25 -9.27
N LEU A 165 -12.09 -0.87 -8.62
CA LEU A 165 -10.90 -1.68 -8.89
C LEU A 165 -10.93 -2.27 -10.31
N SER A 166 -12.09 -2.77 -10.75
CA SER A 166 -12.28 -3.27 -12.11
C SER A 166 -12.00 -2.20 -13.16
N SER A 167 -12.45 -0.95 -12.92
CA SER A 167 -12.18 0.18 -13.81
C SER A 167 -10.68 0.46 -13.96
N VAL A 168 -9.92 0.36 -12.86
CA VAL A 168 -8.47 0.55 -12.86
C VAL A 168 -7.78 -0.59 -13.60
N LEU A 169 -8.16 -1.84 -13.33
CA LEU A 169 -7.54 -3.02 -13.94
C LEU A 169 -7.85 -3.17 -15.44
N ALA A 170 -8.97 -2.59 -15.90
CA ALA A 170 -9.32 -2.50 -17.31
C ALA A 170 -8.51 -1.42 -18.07
N GLY A 171 -8.02 -0.39 -17.37
CA GLY A 171 -7.29 0.73 -17.96
C GLY A 171 -5.79 0.49 -18.22
N ASP A 172 -5.09 1.59 -18.53
CA ASP A 172 -3.64 1.58 -18.74
C ASP A 172 -2.89 1.33 -17.42
N ARG A 173 -2.00 0.34 -17.43
CA ARG A 173 -1.25 -0.09 -16.24
C ARG A 173 0.11 0.59 -16.13
N ASP A 174 0.13 1.92 -16.17
CA ASP A 174 1.38 2.71 -16.27
C ASP A 174 1.82 3.35 -14.94
N ASP A 175 1.01 3.25 -13.89
CA ASP A 175 1.34 3.80 -12.57
C ASP A 175 2.48 3.01 -11.92
N PRO A 176 3.66 3.61 -11.69
CA PRO A 176 4.84 2.91 -11.17
C PRO A 176 4.75 2.60 -9.67
N TYR A 177 3.73 3.10 -8.97
CA TYR A 177 3.52 2.87 -7.53
C TYR A 177 2.53 1.73 -7.25
N LEU A 178 1.89 1.19 -8.28
CA LEU A 178 0.97 0.10 -8.15
C LEU A 178 1.67 -1.26 -8.25
N LEU A 179 1.43 -2.10 -7.24
CA LEU A 179 1.71 -3.53 -7.28
C LEU A 179 0.56 -4.22 -8.00
N TRP A 180 0.68 -4.31 -9.34
CA TRP A 180 -0.40 -4.84 -10.20
C TRP A 180 -0.74 -6.29 -9.87
N ASP A 181 0.26 -7.09 -9.52
CA ASP A 181 0.07 -8.45 -9.05
C ASP A 181 -0.82 -8.50 -7.80
N TYR A 182 -0.59 -7.64 -6.81
CA TYR A 182 -1.42 -7.53 -5.61
C TYR A 182 -2.87 -7.21 -5.96
N TRP A 183 -3.11 -6.19 -6.79
CA TRP A 183 -4.47 -5.75 -7.13
C TRP A 183 -5.24 -6.73 -8.02
N ILE A 184 -4.57 -7.50 -8.88
CA ILE A 184 -5.18 -8.59 -9.64
C ILE A 184 -5.69 -9.68 -8.69
N ALA A 185 -4.91 -10.06 -7.68
CA ALA A 185 -5.33 -11.05 -6.68
C ALA A 185 -6.54 -10.53 -5.88
N ARG A 186 -6.45 -9.30 -5.35
CA ARG A 186 -7.55 -8.68 -4.59
C ARG A 186 -8.85 -8.60 -5.37
N ASN A 187 -8.79 -8.30 -6.66
CA ASN A 187 -9.99 -8.28 -7.50
C ASN A 187 -10.68 -9.64 -7.58
N ALA A 188 -9.92 -10.72 -7.74
CA ALA A 188 -10.47 -12.08 -7.78
C ALA A 188 -11.04 -12.50 -6.41
N GLU A 189 -10.31 -12.23 -5.33
CA GLU A 189 -10.76 -12.49 -3.95
C GLU A 189 -12.07 -11.77 -3.64
N TRP A 190 -12.16 -10.47 -3.96
CA TRP A 190 -13.37 -9.68 -3.72
C TRP A 190 -14.56 -10.12 -4.58
N LEU A 191 -14.30 -10.68 -5.77
CA LEU A 191 -15.36 -11.30 -6.59
C LEU A 191 -15.90 -12.57 -5.93
N VAL A 192 -15.05 -13.39 -5.29
CA VAL A 192 -15.51 -14.54 -4.50
C VAL A 192 -16.34 -14.09 -3.31
N GLU A 193 -15.87 -13.09 -2.56
CA GLU A 193 -16.61 -12.50 -1.43
C GLU A 193 -18.00 -11.98 -1.87
N ALA A 194 -18.12 -11.50 -3.11
CA ALA A 194 -19.38 -11.03 -3.69
C ALA A 194 -20.27 -12.15 -4.26
N GLY A 195 -19.89 -13.43 -4.15
CA GLY A 195 -20.60 -14.56 -4.76
C GLY A 195 -20.52 -14.58 -6.30
N ARG A 196 -19.45 -14.03 -6.86
CA ARG A 196 -19.18 -13.86 -8.30
C ARG A 196 -17.91 -14.61 -8.72
N GLU A 197 -17.72 -15.82 -8.19
CA GLU A 197 -16.52 -16.63 -8.37
C GLU A 197 -16.21 -16.87 -9.84
N LYS A 198 -17.23 -17.17 -10.66
CA LYS A 198 -17.07 -17.36 -12.11
C LYS A 198 -16.51 -16.14 -12.84
N GLU A 199 -16.84 -14.94 -12.37
CA GLU A 199 -16.29 -13.71 -12.94
C GLU A 199 -14.83 -13.52 -12.52
N GLY A 200 -14.50 -13.88 -11.28
CA GLY A 200 -13.12 -13.89 -10.78
C GLY A 200 -12.23 -14.88 -11.54
N GLU A 201 -12.74 -16.09 -11.76
CA GLU A 201 -12.09 -17.14 -12.55
C GLU A 201 -11.82 -16.65 -13.98
N GLN A 202 -12.86 -16.18 -14.68
CA GLN A 202 -12.72 -15.68 -16.06
C GLN A 202 -11.74 -14.52 -16.15
N PHE A 203 -11.77 -13.59 -15.19
CA PHE A 203 -10.82 -12.48 -15.12
C PHE A 203 -9.38 -12.98 -15.00
N LEU A 204 -9.11 -13.94 -14.12
CA LEU A 204 -7.75 -14.48 -13.95
C LEU A 204 -7.27 -15.28 -15.16
N LEU A 205 -8.16 -16.04 -15.82
CA LEU A 205 -7.85 -16.74 -17.06
C LEU A 205 -7.50 -15.76 -18.19
N ASP A 206 -8.28 -14.68 -18.32
CA ASP A 206 -8.00 -13.62 -19.31
C ASP A 206 -6.65 -12.94 -19.04
N GLU A 207 -6.30 -12.68 -17.77
CA GLU A 207 -4.99 -12.16 -17.37
C GLU A 207 -3.85 -13.14 -17.65
N TYR A 208 -4.10 -14.45 -17.55
CA TYR A 208 -3.10 -15.47 -17.84
C TYR A 208 -2.81 -15.57 -19.34
N ASP A 209 -3.84 -15.49 -20.18
CA ASP A 209 -3.71 -15.51 -21.63
C ASP A 209 -3.12 -14.20 -22.18
N HIS A 210 -3.38 -13.07 -21.49
CA HIS A 210 -2.97 -11.74 -21.91
C HIS A 210 -2.32 -10.95 -20.76
N PRO A 211 -1.13 -11.36 -20.27
CA PRO A 211 -0.51 -10.77 -19.10
C PRO A 211 -0.14 -9.30 -19.32
N ARG A 212 -0.57 -8.42 -18.39
CA ARG A 212 -0.28 -6.98 -18.41
C ARG A 212 0.44 -6.56 -17.12
N ARG A 213 1.72 -6.18 -17.23
CA ARG A 213 2.61 -5.74 -16.13
C ARG A 213 2.96 -6.81 -15.08
N VAL A 214 2.51 -8.04 -15.29
CA VAL A 214 2.83 -9.21 -14.45
C VAL A 214 3.29 -10.33 -15.35
N GLU A 215 4.14 -11.21 -14.82
CA GLU A 215 4.55 -12.41 -15.54
C GLU A 215 3.42 -13.44 -15.56
N GLN A 216 3.34 -14.22 -16.64
CA GLN A 216 2.30 -15.24 -16.80
C GLN A 216 2.26 -16.24 -15.64
N TRP A 217 3.43 -16.67 -15.13
CA TRP A 217 3.52 -17.58 -13.99
C TRP A 217 3.04 -16.94 -12.68
N GLN A 218 3.10 -15.61 -12.54
CA GLN A 218 2.52 -14.91 -11.38
C GLN A 218 1.00 -14.87 -11.43
N VAL A 219 0.40 -14.91 -12.63
CA VAL A 219 -1.04 -15.09 -12.77
C VAL A 219 -1.44 -16.53 -12.45
N ALA A 220 -0.63 -17.51 -12.88
CA ALA A 220 -0.83 -18.92 -12.51
C ALA A 220 -0.82 -19.14 -10.98
N GLN A 221 0.01 -18.41 -10.24
CA GLN A 221 -0.01 -18.41 -8.77
C GLN A 221 -1.37 -17.97 -8.20
N LYS A 222 -2.01 -16.98 -8.82
CA LYS A 222 -3.32 -16.45 -8.38
C LYS A 222 -4.43 -17.43 -8.70
N LEU A 223 -4.40 -18.06 -9.88
CA LEU A 223 -5.32 -19.14 -10.23
C LEU A 223 -5.15 -20.32 -9.27
N ALA A 224 -3.92 -20.71 -8.95
CA ALA A 224 -3.66 -21.77 -7.97
C ALA A 224 -4.27 -21.46 -6.61
N ALA A 225 -3.98 -20.27 -6.04
CA ALA A 225 -4.57 -19.84 -4.77
C ALA A 225 -6.11 -19.81 -4.84
N PHE A 226 -6.66 -19.22 -5.90
CA PHE A 226 -8.10 -19.14 -6.14
C PHE A 226 -8.79 -20.51 -6.11
N TYR A 227 -8.23 -21.51 -6.80
CA TYR A 227 -8.82 -22.86 -6.79
C TYR A 227 -8.58 -23.64 -5.49
N ILE A 228 -7.47 -23.37 -4.78
CA ILE A 228 -7.25 -23.93 -3.44
C ILE A 228 -8.34 -23.44 -2.49
N ASP A 229 -8.64 -22.13 -2.50
CA ASP A 229 -9.66 -21.53 -1.63
C ASP A 229 -11.07 -22.03 -1.97
N LEU A 230 -11.34 -22.37 -3.24
CA LEU A 230 -12.61 -23.00 -3.66
C LEU A 230 -12.67 -24.52 -3.37
N GLY A 231 -11.57 -25.14 -2.91
CA GLY A 231 -11.47 -26.59 -2.73
C GLY A 231 -11.42 -27.40 -4.03
N ASP A 232 -11.20 -26.76 -5.18
CA ASP A 232 -11.06 -27.43 -6.48
C ASP A 232 -9.61 -27.89 -6.69
N THR A 233 -9.31 -29.04 -6.08
CA THR A 233 -7.98 -29.62 -6.06
C THR A 233 -7.41 -29.98 -7.45
N GLU A 234 -8.27 -30.31 -8.43
CA GLU A 234 -7.84 -30.69 -9.79
C GLU A 234 -7.32 -29.46 -10.56
N ASN A 235 -8.08 -28.37 -10.54
CA ASN A 235 -7.64 -27.13 -11.14
C ASN A 235 -6.48 -26.51 -10.36
N ALA A 236 -6.52 -26.57 -9.03
CA ALA A 236 -5.41 -26.10 -8.20
C ALA A 236 -4.08 -26.78 -8.55
N ASP A 237 -4.05 -28.12 -8.68
CA ASP A 237 -2.84 -28.85 -9.08
C ASP A 237 -2.32 -28.40 -10.45
N THR A 238 -3.22 -28.22 -11.42
CA THR A 238 -2.88 -27.73 -12.76
C THR A 238 -2.17 -26.38 -12.68
N TRP A 239 -2.70 -25.43 -11.92
CA TRP A 239 -2.16 -24.08 -11.83
C TRP A 239 -0.91 -23.99 -10.95
N VAL A 240 -0.80 -24.79 -9.89
CA VAL A 240 0.43 -24.95 -9.09
C VAL A 240 1.56 -25.43 -9.99
N ASN A 241 1.34 -26.50 -10.76
CA ASN A 241 2.36 -27.03 -11.67
C ASN A 241 2.74 -26.02 -12.76
N THR A 242 1.75 -25.32 -13.33
CA THR A 242 1.97 -24.25 -14.33
C THR A 242 2.84 -23.11 -13.75
N ALA A 243 2.57 -22.68 -12.52
CA ALA A 243 3.39 -21.66 -11.86
C ALA A 243 4.83 -22.14 -11.62
N MET A 244 5.00 -23.40 -11.19
CA MET A 244 6.32 -24.03 -10.99
C MET A 244 7.12 -24.18 -12.29
N GLU A 245 6.46 -24.52 -13.41
CA GLU A 245 7.11 -24.59 -14.72
C GLU A 245 7.66 -23.23 -15.17
N GLY A 246 6.93 -22.15 -14.87
CA GLY A 246 7.39 -20.79 -15.16
C GLY A 246 8.52 -20.31 -14.24
N ASN A 247 8.53 -20.71 -12.97
CA ASN A 247 9.60 -20.38 -12.04
C ASN A 247 9.75 -21.41 -10.89
N ALA A 248 10.58 -22.43 -11.11
CA ALA A 248 10.77 -23.52 -10.16
C ALA A 248 11.51 -23.14 -8.86
N GLU A 249 12.24 -22.01 -8.87
CA GLU A 249 13.00 -21.52 -7.72
C GLU A 249 12.24 -20.47 -6.90
N ASN A 250 10.99 -20.17 -7.27
CA ASN A 250 10.17 -19.24 -6.50
C ASN A 250 9.62 -19.93 -5.22
N PRO A 251 9.90 -19.40 -4.01
CA PRO A 251 9.44 -20.02 -2.77
C PRO A 251 7.91 -20.04 -2.64
N PHE A 252 7.19 -19.05 -3.17
CA PHE A 252 5.73 -19.00 -3.12
C PHE A 252 5.09 -20.16 -3.90
N ASN A 253 5.71 -20.61 -5.00
CA ASN A 253 5.20 -21.76 -5.74
C ASN A 253 5.23 -23.06 -4.92
N HIS A 254 6.30 -23.25 -4.13
CA HIS A 254 6.40 -24.40 -3.22
C HIS A 254 5.46 -24.27 -2.02
N TYR A 255 5.21 -23.04 -1.55
CA TYR A 255 4.18 -22.77 -0.56
C TYR A 255 2.77 -23.13 -1.06
N LEU A 256 2.38 -22.69 -2.27
CA LEU A 256 1.09 -23.06 -2.88
C LEU A 256 0.95 -24.57 -3.06
N LYS A 257 2.03 -25.26 -3.47
CA LYS A 257 2.06 -26.72 -3.54
C LYS A 257 1.84 -27.35 -2.15
N GLY A 258 2.49 -26.80 -1.12
CA GLY A 258 2.27 -27.21 0.25
C GLY A 258 0.81 -27.05 0.68
N MET A 259 0.20 -25.90 0.39
CA MET A 259 -1.22 -25.63 0.70
C MET A 259 -2.17 -26.61 0.02
N LEU A 260 -1.97 -26.88 -1.28
CA LEU A 260 -2.77 -27.86 -2.01
C LEU A 260 -2.66 -29.26 -1.37
N LEU A 261 -1.43 -29.72 -1.11
CA LEU A 261 -1.18 -31.03 -0.49
C LEU A 261 -1.76 -31.11 0.92
N HIS A 262 -1.71 -30.02 1.66
CA HIS A 262 -2.30 -29.88 2.99
C HIS A 262 -3.82 -30.00 2.93
N HIS A 263 -4.48 -29.34 1.98
CA HIS A 263 -5.93 -29.41 1.78
C HIS A 263 -6.41 -30.84 1.46
N ILE A 264 -5.62 -31.64 0.74
CA ILE A 264 -5.93 -33.06 0.47
C ILE A 264 -5.38 -34.03 1.53
N GLU A 265 -4.94 -33.52 2.68
CA GLU A 265 -4.39 -34.29 3.81
C GLU A 265 -3.15 -35.14 3.46
N SER A 266 -2.40 -34.76 2.41
CA SER A 266 -1.10 -35.34 2.08
C SER A 266 0.00 -34.72 2.95
N TRP A 267 -0.09 -34.95 4.25
CA TRP A 267 0.69 -34.26 5.28
C TRP A 267 2.21 -34.29 5.04
N ASP A 268 2.76 -35.47 4.75
CA ASP A 268 4.21 -35.64 4.59
C ASP A 268 4.74 -34.91 3.34
N GLU A 269 3.95 -34.91 2.25
CA GLU A 269 4.30 -34.18 1.03
C GLU A 269 4.13 -32.66 1.20
N ALA A 270 3.10 -32.23 1.95
CA ALA A 270 2.89 -30.83 2.29
C ALA A 270 4.05 -30.26 3.11
N ILE A 271 4.48 -30.98 4.15
CA ILE A 271 5.66 -30.64 4.98
C ILE A 271 6.91 -30.52 4.10
N ALA A 272 7.13 -31.47 3.19
CA ALA A 272 8.27 -31.43 2.27
C ALA A 272 8.24 -30.19 1.35
N ALA A 273 7.06 -29.82 0.86
CA ALA A 273 6.89 -28.63 0.02
C ALA A 273 7.12 -27.32 0.81
N TYR A 274 6.62 -27.22 2.05
CA TYR A 274 6.86 -26.05 2.91
C TYR A 274 8.34 -25.89 3.26
N HIS A 275 9.04 -26.96 3.64
CA HIS A 275 10.49 -26.88 3.86
C HIS A 275 11.24 -26.46 2.60
N ARG A 276 10.79 -26.91 1.43
CA ARG A 276 11.38 -26.46 0.16
C ARG A 276 11.19 -24.96 -0.06
N ALA A 277 10.04 -24.40 0.33
CA ALA A 277 9.82 -22.96 0.32
C ALA A 277 10.79 -22.25 1.29
N GLU A 278 10.98 -22.74 2.52
CA GLU A 278 11.94 -22.20 3.50
C GLU A 278 13.37 -22.17 2.98
N GLU A 279 13.83 -23.27 2.35
CA GLU A 279 15.17 -23.36 1.77
C GLU A 279 15.40 -22.30 0.70
N LEU A 280 14.42 -22.08 -0.19
CA LEU A 280 14.51 -21.10 -1.26
C LEU A 280 14.47 -19.67 -0.72
N MET A 281 13.71 -19.40 0.35
CA MET A 281 13.66 -18.10 1.00
C MET A 281 14.99 -17.70 1.67
N ALA A 282 15.87 -18.65 2.00
CA ALA A 282 17.17 -18.35 2.61
C ALA A 282 18.05 -17.41 1.75
N GLY A 283 17.81 -17.35 0.43
CA GLY A 283 18.49 -16.45 -0.51
C GLY A 283 17.95 -15.02 -0.57
N PHE A 284 16.83 -14.72 0.09
CA PHE A 284 16.14 -13.42 0.01
C PHE A 284 16.51 -12.49 1.17
N ARG A 285 16.36 -11.17 0.97
CA ARG A 285 16.60 -10.17 2.02
C ARG A 285 15.57 -10.32 3.14
N ASP A 286 15.95 -9.97 4.37
CA ASP A 286 15.09 -10.19 5.55
C ASP A 286 13.75 -9.43 5.46
N ASP A 287 13.73 -8.24 4.86
CA ASP A 287 12.53 -7.45 4.60
C ASP A 287 11.60 -8.10 3.57
N GLU A 288 12.16 -8.79 2.56
CA GLU A 288 11.41 -9.44 1.48
C GLU A 288 10.75 -10.74 1.93
N LYS A 289 11.38 -11.48 2.86
CA LYS A 289 10.88 -12.78 3.32
C LYS A 289 10.05 -12.73 4.60
N MET A 290 9.97 -11.60 5.32
CA MET A 290 9.32 -11.56 6.64
C MET A 290 7.86 -12.05 6.61
N TYR A 291 7.05 -11.55 5.66
CA TYR A 291 5.64 -11.95 5.52
C TYR A 291 5.51 -13.42 5.07
N MET A 292 6.29 -13.81 4.06
CA MET A 292 6.31 -15.18 3.55
C MET A 292 6.76 -16.21 4.59
N ASN A 293 7.76 -15.87 5.42
CA ASN A 293 8.21 -16.72 6.51
C ASN A 293 7.07 -16.98 7.50
N GLN A 294 6.31 -15.94 7.86
CA GLN A 294 5.19 -16.12 8.79
C GLN A 294 4.17 -17.13 8.22
N LEU A 295 3.72 -16.93 6.97
CA LEU A 295 2.76 -17.83 6.32
C LEU A 295 3.26 -19.28 6.24
N VAL A 296 4.52 -19.47 5.81
CA VAL A 296 5.12 -20.80 5.64
C VAL A 296 5.30 -21.47 6.99
N THR A 297 5.82 -20.77 8.01
CA THR A 297 6.04 -21.33 9.35
C THR A 297 4.72 -21.72 10.03
N GLU A 298 3.68 -20.89 9.92
CA GLU A 298 2.36 -21.20 10.46
C GLU A 298 1.76 -22.44 9.79
N SER A 299 1.79 -22.50 8.45
CA SER A 299 1.24 -23.61 7.67
C SER A 299 2.00 -24.91 7.91
N LEU A 300 3.34 -24.85 7.97
CA LEU A 300 4.21 -25.98 8.31
C LEU A 300 3.90 -26.51 9.70
N THR A 301 3.78 -25.64 10.70
CA THR A 301 3.44 -26.04 12.08
C THR A 301 2.09 -26.75 12.12
N ARG A 302 1.08 -26.26 11.40
CA ARG A 302 -0.23 -26.92 11.28
C ARG A 302 -0.10 -28.29 10.62
N ALA A 303 0.64 -28.40 9.52
CA ALA A 303 0.85 -29.67 8.81
C ALA A 303 1.59 -30.72 9.67
N GLU A 304 2.62 -30.33 10.41
CA GLU A 304 3.34 -31.20 11.36
C GLU A 304 2.41 -31.75 12.45
N ASN A 305 1.45 -30.94 12.89
CA ASN A 305 0.43 -31.33 13.87
C ASN A 305 -0.81 -32.00 13.22
N ARG A 306 -0.82 -32.18 11.89
CA ARG A 306 -1.96 -32.70 11.12
C ARG A 306 -3.26 -31.93 11.37
N GLN A 307 -3.15 -30.62 11.44
CA GLN A 307 -4.27 -29.69 11.60
C GLN A 307 -4.64 -29.09 10.25
N PRO A 308 -5.93 -28.87 9.95
CA PRO A 308 -6.35 -28.16 8.74
C PRO A 308 -5.85 -26.70 8.73
N LEU A 309 -5.84 -26.09 7.54
CA LEU A 309 -5.42 -24.69 7.35
C LEU A 309 -6.44 -23.69 7.93
N GLU A 310 -7.73 -23.98 7.80
CA GLU A 310 -8.82 -23.19 8.37
C GLU A 310 -9.17 -23.68 9.79
N ASP A 311 -9.49 -22.75 10.68
CA ASP A 311 -10.08 -23.07 11.99
C ASP A 311 -11.60 -23.25 11.77
N GLU A 312 -12.22 -24.29 12.33
CA GLU A 312 -13.64 -24.67 12.11
C GLU A 312 -14.69 -23.61 12.58
N ASP A 313 -14.27 -22.43 13.01
CA ASP A 313 -15.10 -21.42 13.70
C ASP A 313 -15.09 -20.04 13.00
N GLU A 314 -15.57 -19.93 11.76
CA GLU A 314 -16.04 -18.65 11.21
C GLU A 314 -17.49 -18.80 10.72
N GLU A 315 -18.44 -18.70 11.66
CA GLU A 315 -19.84 -18.39 11.32
C GLU A 315 -19.87 -17.02 10.62
N SER A 316 -20.13 -17.05 9.31
CA SER A 316 -20.30 -15.90 8.44
C SER A 316 -21.33 -14.92 9.02
N VAL A 317 -20.89 -13.73 9.44
CA VAL A 317 -21.78 -12.61 9.70
C VAL A 317 -22.13 -11.98 8.35
N ASP A 318 -23.09 -12.59 7.67
CA ASP A 318 -23.64 -12.09 6.42
C ASP A 318 -24.50 -10.84 6.67
N GLY A 319 -24.20 -9.77 5.94
CA GLY A 319 -24.86 -8.48 6.11
C GLY A 319 -24.12 -7.35 5.41
N THR A 320 -23.93 -7.46 4.09
CA THR A 320 -23.49 -6.32 3.26
C THR A 320 -24.59 -5.24 3.30
N PRO A 321 -24.34 -4.03 3.83
CA PRO A 321 -25.31 -2.95 3.70
C PRO A 321 -25.29 -2.45 2.25
N ALA A 322 -26.31 -2.77 1.47
CA ALA A 322 -26.55 -2.14 0.18
C ALA A 322 -26.77 -0.63 0.39
N ARG A 323 -26.00 0.22 -0.30
CA ARG A 323 -26.33 1.63 -0.44
C ARG A 323 -27.46 1.74 -1.46
N ASP A 324 -28.64 2.15 -1.00
CA ASP A 324 -29.78 2.49 -1.86
C ASP A 324 -29.34 3.56 -2.87
N SER A 325 -29.19 3.17 -4.12
CA SER A 325 -29.05 4.08 -5.24
C SER A 325 -30.39 4.79 -5.43
N THR A 326 -30.46 6.06 -5.05
CA THR A 326 -31.58 6.95 -5.43
C THR A 326 -31.03 8.18 -6.16
N PRO A 327 -31.81 8.74 -7.11
CA PRO A 327 -31.37 8.94 -8.49
C PRO A 327 -30.65 10.25 -8.78
#